data_AF-A0AAD6L3H5-F1
#
_entry.id   AF-A0AAD6L3H5-F1
#
_cell.length_a   1.000
_cell.length_b   1.000
_cell.length_c   1.000
_cell.angle_alpha   90.00
_cell.angle_beta   90.00
_cell.angle_gamma   90.00
#
_symmetry.space_group_name_H-M   'P 1'
#
loop_
_entity.id
_entity.type
_entity.pdbx_description
1 polymer ?
#
loop_
_entity_poly.entity_id
_entity_poly.type
_entity_poly.pdbx_seq_one_letter_code
_entity_poly.pdbx_strand_id
1 'polypeptide(L)'
;MDPKLFNAAFTGDVNVLLGLIQEDPLILHTVTVTTSNTPLHVAALLGHAEFVMVAMQNHPGLVDELNQQGFSPIHLASAKGHW
;
A
#
# COMPACT_ATOMS: atom_id res chain seq x y z
N MET A 1 -11.90 -2.01 4.88
CA MET A 1 -10.68 -1.23 4.60
C MET A 1 -10.81 0.11 5.30
N ASP A 2 -9.84 0.49 6.13
CA ASP A 2 -9.87 1.79 6.80
C ASP A 2 -9.81 2.93 5.77
N PRO A 3 -10.82 3.82 5.71
CA PRO A 3 -10.87 4.90 4.72
C PRO A 3 -9.67 5.86 4.87
N LYS A 4 -9.13 5.98 6.09
CA LYS A 4 -7.93 6.77 6.36
C LYS A 4 -6.69 6.18 5.70
N LEU A 5 -6.51 4.85 5.78
CA LEU A 5 -5.37 4.17 5.17
C LEU A 5 -5.44 4.26 3.65
N PHE A 6 -6.63 4.08 3.07
CA PHE A 6 -6.83 4.24 1.63
C PHE A 6 -6.53 5.66 1.16
N ASN A 7 -7.02 6.68 1.89
CA ASN A 7 -6.74 8.07 1.56
C ASN A 7 -5.24 8.39 1.67
N ALA A 8 -4.57 7.91 2.72
CA ALA A 8 -3.13 8.07 2.90
C ALA A 8 -2.34 7.44 1.75
N ALA A 9 -2.74 6.23 1.32
CA ALA A 9 -2.13 5.57 0.16
C ALA A 9 -2.41 6.30 -1.17
N PHE A 10 -3.57 6.93 -1.30
CA PHE A 10 -3.92 7.73 -2.47
C PHE A 10 -3.13 9.04 -2.54
N THR A 11 -2.92 9.70 -1.40
CA THR A 11 -2.16 10.96 -1.32
C THR A 11 -0.65 10.75 -1.16
N GLY A 12 -0.21 9.53 -0.83
CA GLY A 12 1.19 9.25 -0.49
C GLY A 12 1.60 9.74 0.90
N ASP A 13 0.64 9.93 1.81
CA ASP A 13 0.91 10.50 3.14
C ASP A 13 1.50 9.45 4.10
N VAL A 14 2.82 9.52 4.25
CA VAL A 14 3.61 8.65 5.12
C VAL A 14 3.34 8.92 6.60
N ASN A 15 3.05 10.16 6.99
CA ASN A 15 2.82 10.49 8.40
C ASN A 15 1.54 9.85 8.91
N VAL A 16 0.48 9.89 8.08
CA VAL A 16 -0.78 9.19 8.40
C VAL A 16 -0.58 7.68 8.45
N LEU A 17 0.21 7.11 7.52
CA LEU A 17 0.56 5.70 7.55
C LEU A 17 1.26 5.30 8.86
N LEU A 18 2.29 6.04 9.28
CA LEU A 18 3.03 5.77 10.51
C LEU A 18 2.15 5.91 11.75
N GLY A 19 1.29 6.93 11.79
CA GLY A 19 0.32 7.09 12.88
C GLY A 19 -0.65 5.91 12.96
N LEU A 20 -1.15 5.44 11.82
CA LEU A 20 -2.03 4.27 11.75
C LEU A 20 -1.32 2.98 12.17
N ILE A 21 -0.05 2.78 11.80
CA ILE A 21 0.76 1.63 12.23
C ILE A 21 1.02 1.68 13.74
N GLN A 22 1.23 2.88 14.31
CA GLN A 22 1.37 3.04 15.76
C GLN A 22 0.08 2.75 16.52
N GLU A 23 -1.07 3.18 15.98
CA GLU A 23 -2.38 2.89 16.57
C GLU A 23 -2.74 1.41 16.45
N ASP A 24 -2.48 0.80 15.29
CA ASP A 24 -2.73 -0.61 15.01
C ASP A 24 -1.63 -1.21 14.12
N PRO A 25 -0.68 -1.96 14.70
CA PRO A 25 0.39 -2.64 13.95
C PRO A 25 -0.11 -3.67 12.94
N LEU A 26 -1.33 -4.19 13.11
CA LEU A 26 -1.95 -5.17 12.23
C LEU A 26 -2.82 -4.54 11.13
N ILE A 27 -2.92 -3.21 11.08
CA ILE A 27 -3.73 -2.51 10.06
C ILE A 27 -3.29 -2.81 8.63
N LEU A 28 -2.02 -3.16 8.47
CA LEU A 28 -1.40 -3.59 7.21
C LEU A 28 -1.65 -5.06 6.86
N HIS A 29 -2.15 -5.88 7.78
CA HIS A 29 -2.50 -7.29 7.55
C HIS A 29 -3.99 -7.49 7.26
N THR A 30 -4.85 -6.56 7.71
CA THR A 30 -6.31 -6.65 7.56
C THR A 30 -6.82 -6.09 6.23
N VAL A 31 -5.92 -5.65 5.35
CA VAL A 31 -6.23 -4.95 4.08
C VAL A 31 -6.66 -5.88 2.94
N THR A 32 -7.18 -7.07 3.27
CA THR A 32 -7.74 -8.02 2.31
C THR A 32 -9.07 -7.50 1.73
N VAL A 33 -8.94 -6.69 0.67
CA VAL A 33 -9.75 -6.62 -0.55
C VAL A 33 -11.27 -6.55 -0.38
N THR A 34 -11.82 -5.34 -0.39
CA THR A 34 -13.19 -5.08 -0.89
C THR A 34 -13.20 -4.56 -2.33
N THR A 35 -12.05 -4.12 -2.84
CA THR A 35 -11.84 -3.65 -4.21
C THR A 35 -10.54 -4.23 -4.71
N SER A 36 -10.44 -4.54 -6.00
CA SER A 36 -9.34 -5.25 -6.66
C SER A 36 -7.90 -4.88 -6.27
N ASN A 37 -7.63 -3.77 -5.57
CA ASN A 37 -6.31 -3.25 -5.21
C ASN A 37 -6.20 -2.94 -3.70
N THR A 38 -5.12 -3.37 -3.06
CA THR A 38 -4.77 -2.96 -1.69
C THR A 38 -4.27 -1.50 -1.66
N PRO A 39 -4.12 -0.84 -0.50
CA PRO A 39 -3.60 0.53 -0.47
C PRO A 39 -2.19 0.58 -1.06
N LEU A 40 -1.38 -0.48 -0.87
CA LEU A 40 -0.04 -0.54 -1.42
C LEU A 40 -0.04 -0.58 -2.96
N HIS A 41 -1.00 -1.28 -3.57
CA HIS A 41 -1.21 -1.25 -5.01
C HIS A 41 -1.56 0.16 -5.52
N VAL A 42 -2.40 0.90 -4.79
CA VAL A 42 -2.77 2.28 -5.13
C VAL A 42 -1.56 3.21 -5.02
N ALA A 43 -0.82 3.13 -3.91
CA ALA A 43 0.38 3.95 -3.71
C ALA A 43 1.44 3.68 -4.80
N ALA A 44 1.68 2.41 -5.15
CA ALA A 44 2.60 2.04 -6.21
C ALA A 44 2.12 2.50 -7.61
N LEU A 45 0.83 2.36 -7.89
CA LEU A 45 0.22 2.84 -9.14
C LEU A 45 0.34 4.36 -9.31
N LEU A 46 0.32 5.11 -8.20
CA LEU A 46 0.43 6.57 -8.19
C LEU A 46 1.89 7.06 -8.08
N GLY A 47 2.86 6.16 -7.94
CA GLY A 47 4.28 6.51 -7.84
C GLY A 47 4.72 7.01 -6.47
N HIS A 48 3.95 6.74 -5.41
CA HIS A 48 4.27 7.13 -4.03
C HIS A 48 5.33 6.19 -3.43
N ALA A 49 6.55 6.24 -3.98
CA ALA A 49 7.65 5.34 -3.64
C ALA A 49 7.99 5.37 -2.14
N GLU A 50 7.96 6.55 -1.50
CA GLU A 50 8.24 6.68 -0.07
C GLU A 50 7.20 5.96 0.79
N PHE A 51 5.91 6.11 0.45
CA PHE A 51 4.82 5.41 1.12
C PHE A 51 4.99 3.89 1.00
N VAL A 52 5.32 3.41 -0.20
CA VAL A 52 5.57 2.00 -0.45
C VAL A 52 6.77 1.51 0.36
N MET A 53 7.89 2.23 0.36
CA MET A 53 9.08 1.87 1.14
C MET A 53 8.79 1.78 2.64
N VAL A 54 8.06 2.75 3.21
CA VAL A 54 7.73 2.73 4.66
C VAL A 54 6.79 1.58 5.00
N ALA A 55 5.79 1.31 4.16
CA ALA A 55 4.92 0.15 4.34
C ALA A 55 5.72 -1.17 4.23
N MET A 56 6.66 -1.28 3.30
CA MET A 56 7.55 -2.44 3.16
C MET A 56 8.45 -2.65 4.38
N GLN A 57 9.00 -1.58 4.94
CA GLN A 57 9.84 -1.66 6.15
C GLN A 57 9.06 -2.20 7.36
N ASN A 58 7.78 -1.85 7.46
CA ASN A 58 6.92 -2.31 8.55
C ASN A 58 6.33 -3.69 8.29
N HIS A 59 6.04 -4.02 7.04
CA HIS A 59 5.50 -5.30 6.65
C HIS A 59 5.97 -5.71 5.25
N PRO A 60 7.09 -6.46 5.16
CA PRO A 60 7.69 -6.85 3.88
C PRO A 60 6.78 -7.73 3.01
N GLY A 61 5.88 -8.50 3.63
CA GLY A 61 5.00 -9.44 2.91
C GLY A 61 4.00 -8.79 1.95
N LEU A 62 3.70 -7.50 2.11
CA LEU A 62 2.73 -6.79 1.26
C LEU A 62 3.22 -6.60 -0.18
N VAL A 63 4.52 -6.69 -0.43
CA VAL A 63 5.09 -6.53 -1.78
C VAL A 63 4.79 -7.72 -2.67
N ASP A 64 4.60 -8.88 -2.04
CA ASP A 64 4.32 -10.14 -2.72
C ASP A 64 2.81 -10.40 -2.79
N GLU A 65 2.00 -9.59 -2.10
CA GLU A 65 0.54 -9.70 -2.19
C GLU A 65 0.05 -9.40 -3.60
N LEU A 66 -0.69 -10.34 -4.15
CA LEU A 66 -1.30 -10.20 -5.46
C LEU A 66 -2.71 -9.64 -5.32
N ASN A 67 -2.98 -8.63 -6.13
CA ASN A 67 -4.31 -8.08 -6.33
C ASN A 67 -5.22 -9.10 -7.06
N GLN A 68 -6.51 -8.79 -7.23
CA GLN A 68 -7.45 -9.72 -7.90
C GLN A 68 -7.11 -10.01 -9.38
N GLN A 69 -6.23 -9.20 -9.98
CA GLN A 69 -5.73 -9.38 -11.34
C GLN A 69 -4.40 -10.15 -11.39
N GLY A 70 -3.88 -10.61 -10.24
CA GLY A 70 -2.61 -11.32 -10.16
C GLY A 70 -1.37 -10.43 -10.24
N PHE A 71 -1.51 -9.12 -10.07
CA PHE A 71 -0.39 -8.17 -10.04
C PHE A 71 0.00 -7.84 -8.61
N SER A 72 1.29 -7.63 -8.39
CA SER A 72 1.83 -7.11 -7.14
C SER A 72 1.95 -5.59 -7.23
N PRO A 73 2.17 -4.89 -6.10
CA PRO A 73 2.37 -3.44 -6.12
C PRO A 73 3.53 -3.04 -7.04
N ILE A 74 4.62 -3.80 -7.05
CA ILE A 74 5.79 -3.51 -7.90
C ILE A 74 5.51 -3.72 -9.40
N HIS A 75 4.64 -4.67 -9.77
CA HIS A 75 4.18 -4.80 -11.15
C HIS A 75 3.45 -3.53 -11.61
N LEU A 76 2.62 -2.94 -10.75
CA LEU A 76 1.90 -1.69 -11.05
C LEU A 76 2.82 -0.47 -11.12
N ALA A 77 3.78 -0.37 -10.20
CA ALA A 77 4.79 0.70 -10.20
C ALA A 77 5.62 0.67 -11.50
N SER A 78 6.10 -0.52 -11.88
CA SER A 78 6.86 -0.73 -13.11
C SER A 78 6.05 -0.40 -14.36
N ALA A 79 4.77 -0.80 -14.40
CA ALA A 79 3.87 -0.50 -15.52
C ALA A 79 3.63 1.01 -15.71
N LYS A 80 3.83 1.81 -14.66
CA LYS A 80 3.70 3.27 -14.69
C LYS A 80 5.04 3.99 -14.86
N GLY A 81 6.15 3.25 -14.89
CA GLY A 81 7.50 3.83 -14.99
C GLY A 81 8.03 4.40 -13.67
N HIS A 82 7.47 3.98 -12.54
CA HIS A 82 7.92 4.33 -11.20
C HIS A 82 8.72 3.14 -10.65
N TRP A 83 10.05 3.22 -10.69
CA TRP A 83 10.98 2.18 -10.20
C TRP A 83 12.04 2.79 -9.28
#